data_AF-A0A072NSD6-F1
#
_entry.id   AF-A0A072NSD6-F1
#
_cell.length_a   1.000
_cell.length_b   1.000
_cell.length_c   1.000
_cell.angle_alpha   90.00
_cell.angle_beta   90.00
_cell.angle_gamma   90.00
#
_symmetry.space_group_name_H-M   'P 1'
#
loop_
_entity.id
_entity.type
_entity.pdbx_description
1 polymer ?
#
loop_
_entity_poly.entity_id
_entity_poly.type
_entity_poly.pdbx_seq_one_letter_code
_entity_poly.pdbx_strand_id
1 'polypeptide(L)'
;MVLPTEAITLFKDLTVVNAAELPTKTYKLDFEKGTCSGFIDRKEAMEQAIYKALQTLWNEHLIYSSNYGFENMMGHEEIFVRAELPRRIKEALLQDERITAIENFTLDFIKDEVFVTFTAVTIYGDVDVLREAIPFV
;
A
#
# COMPACT_ATOMS: atom_id res chain seq x y z
N MET A 1 13.69 -19.00 -47.86
CA MET A 1 13.70 -18.37 -46.53
C MET A 1 13.53 -19.51 -45.53
N VAL A 2 14.58 -19.87 -44.81
CA VAL A 2 14.56 -21.00 -43.85
C VAL A 2 14.36 -20.40 -42.47
N LEU A 3 13.25 -20.75 -41.82
CA LEU A 3 13.01 -20.38 -40.42
C LEU A 3 13.77 -21.37 -39.53
N PRO A 4 14.39 -20.91 -38.43
CA PRO A 4 15.10 -21.79 -37.50
C PRO A 4 14.09 -22.75 -36.84
N THR A 5 14.41 -24.05 -36.89
CA THR A 5 13.57 -25.16 -36.40
C THR A 5 13.87 -25.55 -34.94
N GLU A 6 14.89 -24.96 -34.33
CA GLU A 6 15.24 -25.22 -32.94
C GLU A 6 14.49 -24.27 -32.01
N ALA A 7 13.84 -24.84 -31.00
CA ALA A 7 13.12 -24.09 -29.99
C ALA A 7 14.10 -23.17 -29.25
N ILE A 8 13.94 -21.86 -29.43
CA ILE A 8 14.68 -20.85 -28.69
C ILE A 8 14.20 -20.93 -27.23
N THR A 9 14.93 -21.63 -26.39
CA THR A 9 14.70 -21.63 -24.94
C THR A 9 15.25 -20.35 -24.35
N LEU A 10 14.39 -19.33 -24.26
CA LEU A 10 14.65 -18.11 -23.51
C LEU A 10 14.58 -18.40 -21.99
N PHE A 11 15.53 -19.18 -21.47
CA PHE A 11 15.77 -19.16 -20.03
C PHE A 11 16.58 -17.90 -19.73
N LYS A 12 15.87 -16.80 -19.54
CA LYS A 12 16.43 -15.64 -18.85
C LYS A 12 16.63 -16.08 -17.41
N ASP A 13 17.87 -16.09 -16.94
CA ASP A 13 18.17 -16.20 -15.51
C ASP A 13 17.44 -15.05 -14.80
N LEU A 14 16.23 -15.33 -14.31
CA LEU A 14 15.40 -14.38 -13.58
C LEU A 14 15.88 -14.40 -12.14
N THR A 15 16.76 -13.47 -11.78
CA THR A 15 17.05 -13.19 -10.38
C THR A 15 15.83 -12.49 -9.79
N VAL A 16 15.10 -13.19 -8.94
CA VAL A 16 14.04 -12.59 -8.12
C VAL A 16 14.73 -11.76 -7.06
N VAL A 17 14.76 -10.44 -7.26
CA VAL A 17 15.28 -9.48 -6.29
C VAL A 17 14.15 -9.13 -5.33
N ASN A 18 14.45 -9.12 -4.03
CA ASN A 18 13.47 -8.77 -3.00
C ASN A 18 13.11 -7.28 -3.09
N ALA A 19 11.84 -6.91 -2.86
CA ALA A 19 11.41 -5.51 -2.98
C ALA A 19 12.11 -4.61 -1.96
N ALA A 20 12.51 -5.15 -0.80
CA ALA A 20 13.28 -4.42 0.21
C ALA A 20 14.73 -4.10 -0.23
N GLU A 21 15.25 -4.78 -1.25
CA GLU A 21 16.58 -4.50 -1.81
C GLU A 21 16.56 -3.37 -2.85
N LEU A 22 15.36 -2.97 -3.31
CA LEU A 22 15.18 -1.88 -4.25
C LEU A 22 15.32 -0.51 -3.56
N PRO A 23 15.85 0.51 -4.26
CA PRO A 23 15.95 1.85 -3.70
C PRO A 23 14.57 2.43 -3.40
N THR A 24 14.40 2.99 -2.21
CA THR A 24 13.17 3.72 -1.81
C THR A 24 12.97 5.05 -2.53
N LYS A 25 14.04 5.62 -3.10
CA LYS A 25 14.01 6.94 -3.71
C LYS A 25 13.00 7.00 -4.85
N THR A 26 12.00 7.85 -4.72
CA THR A 26 10.88 7.97 -5.67
C THR A 26 10.51 9.43 -5.89
N TYR A 27 9.66 9.69 -6.89
CA TYR A 27 9.08 11.00 -7.11
C TYR A 27 8.12 11.35 -5.98
N LYS A 28 8.18 12.60 -5.53
CA LYS A 28 7.21 13.14 -4.58
C LYS A 28 5.89 13.38 -5.30
N LEU A 29 4.82 12.81 -4.77
CA LEU A 29 3.45 13.02 -5.20
C LEU A 29 2.86 14.19 -4.41
N ASP A 30 2.27 15.15 -5.13
CA ASP A 30 1.38 16.16 -4.57
C ASP A 30 -0.05 15.69 -4.82
N PHE A 31 -0.68 15.08 -3.80
CA PHE A 31 -2.02 14.51 -3.89
C PHE A 31 -3.10 15.59 -4.08
N GLU A 32 -2.86 16.83 -3.63
CA GLU A 32 -3.83 17.93 -3.80
C GLU A 32 -3.80 18.49 -5.22
N LYS A 33 -2.60 18.67 -5.79
CA LYS A 33 -2.43 19.25 -7.14
C LYS A 33 -2.42 18.21 -8.25
N GLY A 34 -2.32 16.93 -7.93
CA GLY A 34 -2.21 15.85 -8.91
C GLY A 34 -0.91 15.91 -9.71
N THR A 35 0.17 16.44 -9.12
CA THR A 35 1.47 16.63 -9.80
C THR A 35 2.57 15.84 -9.12
N CYS A 36 3.61 15.49 -9.88
CA CYS A 36 4.84 14.87 -9.36
C CYS A 36 6.00 15.87 -9.47
N SER A 37 6.69 16.17 -8.38
CA SER A 37 7.83 17.10 -8.42
C SER A 37 8.90 16.80 -7.38
N GLY A 38 10.17 16.76 -7.80
CA GLY A 38 11.27 16.44 -6.90
C GLY A 38 11.29 14.97 -6.49
N PHE A 39 12.09 14.66 -5.47
CA PHE A 39 12.31 13.30 -5.00
C PHE A 39 12.20 13.22 -3.48
N ILE A 40 11.66 12.11 -3.00
CA ILE A 40 11.63 11.70 -1.59
C ILE A 40 12.32 10.34 -1.46
N ASP A 41 12.73 10.00 -0.24
CA ASP A 41 13.43 8.74 0.04
C ASP A 41 13.12 8.25 1.46
N ARG A 42 13.48 6.99 1.75
CA ARG A 42 13.39 6.36 3.06
C ARG A 42 12.02 6.57 3.72
N LYS A 43 11.98 7.13 4.93
CA LYS A 43 10.76 7.34 5.72
C LYS A 43 9.68 8.12 4.97
N GLU A 44 10.03 9.20 4.27
CA GLU A 44 9.07 9.99 3.51
C GLU A 44 8.48 9.19 2.33
N ALA A 45 9.30 8.37 1.67
CA ALA A 45 8.83 7.48 0.61
C ALA A 45 7.91 6.38 1.16
N MET A 46 8.16 5.88 2.37
CA MET A 46 7.29 4.91 3.04
C MET A 46 5.95 5.52 3.43
N GLU A 47 5.94 6.74 3.98
CA GLU A 47 4.71 7.47 4.28
C GLU A 47 3.84 7.65 3.04
N GLN A 48 4.45 8.09 1.92
CA GLN A 48 3.75 8.20 0.65
C GLN A 48 3.23 6.85 0.14
N ALA A 49 4.01 5.77 0.28
CA ALA A 49 3.61 4.43 -0.16
C ALA A 49 2.40 3.90 0.62
N ILE A 50 2.39 4.10 1.94
CA ILE A 50 1.28 3.73 2.82
C ILE A 50 0.01 4.49 2.42
N TYR A 51 0.10 5.82 2.29
CA TYR A 51 -1.04 6.65 1.90
C TYR A 51 -1.59 6.24 0.53
N LYS A 52 -0.71 6.01 -0.44
CA LYS A 52 -1.10 5.56 -1.78
C LYS A 52 -1.80 4.19 -1.76
N ALA A 53 -1.31 3.24 -0.96
CA ALA A 53 -1.91 1.91 -0.86
C ALA A 53 -3.32 1.96 -0.26
N LEU A 54 -3.52 2.76 0.79
CA LEU A 54 -4.83 2.92 1.46
C LEU A 54 -5.86 3.68 0.61
N GLN A 55 -5.41 4.63 -0.21
CA GLN A 55 -6.26 5.40 -1.11
C GLN A 55 -6.59 4.69 -2.43
N THR A 56 -5.91 3.58 -2.72
CA THR A 56 -6.16 2.81 -3.94
C THR A 56 -7.21 1.74 -3.69
N LEU A 57 -8.31 1.75 -4.46
CA LEU A 57 -9.34 0.73 -4.34
C LEU A 57 -8.86 -0.63 -4.86
N TRP A 58 -9.13 -1.67 -4.07
CA TRP A 58 -8.72 -3.02 -4.41
C TRP A 58 -9.34 -3.49 -5.73
N ASN A 59 -8.49 -4.03 -6.61
CA ASN A 59 -8.86 -4.64 -7.90
C ASN A 59 -9.60 -3.72 -8.90
N GLU A 60 -9.54 -2.40 -8.71
CA GLU A 60 -10.20 -1.44 -9.60
C GLU A 60 -9.34 -1.04 -10.81
N HIS A 61 -8.02 -1.08 -10.66
CA HIS A 61 -7.09 -0.59 -11.70
C HIS A 61 -6.22 -1.70 -12.28
N LEU A 62 -6.26 -1.84 -13.61
CA LEU A 62 -5.49 -2.84 -14.37
C LEU A 62 -3.97 -2.71 -14.23
N ILE A 63 -3.48 -1.54 -13.83
CA ILE A 63 -2.04 -1.28 -13.64
C ILE A 63 -1.49 -1.92 -12.36
N TYR A 64 -2.37 -2.34 -11.43
CA TYR A 64 -1.99 -2.92 -10.16
C TYR A 64 -2.18 -4.44 -10.15
N SER A 65 -1.38 -5.12 -9.33
CA SER A 65 -1.61 -6.52 -9.04
C SER A 65 -2.85 -6.70 -8.18
N SER A 66 -3.41 -7.90 -8.17
CA SER A 66 -4.56 -8.26 -7.34
C SER A 66 -4.27 -8.21 -5.83
N ASN A 67 -3.01 -8.02 -5.43
CA ASN A 67 -2.62 -7.89 -4.03
C ASN A 67 -2.44 -6.43 -3.61
N TYR A 68 -2.62 -5.45 -4.50
CA TYR A 68 -2.44 -4.03 -4.18
C TYR A 68 -3.78 -3.30 -4.02
N GLY A 69 -3.81 -2.39 -3.05
CA GLY A 69 -4.96 -1.55 -2.72
C GLY A 69 -5.62 -1.96 -1.41
N PHE A 70 -6.63 -1.18 -1.04
CA PHE A 70 -7.41 -1.32 0.18
C PHE A 70 -8.87 -1.56 -0.19
N GLU A 71 -9.47 -2.55 0.45
CA GLU A 71 -10.90 -2.82 0.33
C GLU A 71 -11.65 -1.93 1.33
N ASN A 72 -12.31 -0.90 0.82
CA ASN A 72 -12.99 0.10 1.64
C ASN A 72 -14.13 -0.50 2.50
N MET A 73 -14.57 0.28 3.50
CA MET A 73 -15.58 -0.14 4.47
C MET A 73 -16.99 0.36 4.16
N MET A 74 -17.21 0.91 2.96
CA MET A 74 -18.47 1.55 2.60
C MET A 74 -19.64 0.54 2.62
N GLY A 75 -20.72 0.92 3.30
CA GLY A 75 -21.95 0.12 3.39
C GLY A 75 -21.92 -0.98 4.47
N HIS A 76 -20.92 -1.01 5.34
CA HIS A 76 -20.82 -1.96 6.45
C HIS A 76 -21.26 -1.34 7.79
N GLU A 77 -21.78 -2.15 8.70
CA GLU A 77 -22.13 -1.70 10.06
C GLU A 77 -20.87 -1.49 10.93
N GLU A 78 -20.93 -0.57 11.89
CA GLU A 78 -19.81 -0.23 12.80
C GLU A 78 -19.14 -1.47 13.43
N ILE A 79 -19.94 -2.46 13.85
CA ILE A 79 -19.45 -3.68 14.49
C ILE A 79 -18.55 -4.47 13.53
N PHE A 80 -18.95 -4.56 12.26
CA PHE A 80 -18.16 -5.21 11.23
C PHE A 80 -16.88 -4.44 10.94
N VAL A 81 -16.99 -3.11 10.78
CA VAL A 81 -15.85 -2.23 10.53
C VAL A 81 -14.82 -2.32 11.66
N ARG A 82 -15.26 -2.33 12.91
CA ARG A 82 -14.38 -2.46 14.08
C ARG A 82 -13.58 -3.77 14.09
N ALA A 83 -14.18 -4.87 13.61
CA ALA A 83 -13.52 -6.16 13.54
C ALA A 83 -12.57 -6.27 12.34
N GLU A 84 -13.01 -5.80 11.17
CA GLU A 84 -12.34 -6.09 9.90
C GLU A 84 -11.35 -5.03 9.45
N LEU A 85 -11.55 -3.76 9.81
CA LEU A 85 -10.69 -2.66 9.38
C LEU A 85 -9.20 -2.84 9.75
N PRO A 86 -8.86 -3.25 10.98
CA PRO A 86 -7.46 -3.54 11.33
C PRO A 86 -6.87 -4.67 10.50
N ARG A 87 -7.67 -5.71 10.19
CA ARG A 87 -7.25 -6.84 9.37
C ARG A 87 -6.98 -6.39 7.94
N ARG A 88 -7.90 -5.66 7.33
CA ARG A 88 -7.77 -5.19 5.94
C ARG A 88 -6.62 -4.20 5.74
N ILE A 89 -6.38 -3.31 6.71
CA ILE A 89 -5.21 -2.42 6.66
C ILE A 89 -3.90 -3.22 6.71
N LYS A 90 -3.81 -4.23 7.58
CA LYS A 90 -2.66 -5.14 7.61
C LYS A 90 -2.47 -5.88 6.29
N GLU A 91 -3.56 -6.40 5.71
CA GLU A 91 -3.51 -7.11 4.43
C GLU A 91 -3.08 -6.23 3.27
N ALA A 92 -3.46 -4.95 3.25
CA ALA A 92 -3.05 -4.00 2.23
C ALA A 92 -1.58 -3.58 2.37
N LEU A 93 -1.12 -3.31 3.60
CA LEU A 93 0.20 -2.73 3.84
C LEU A 93 1.32 -3.76 3.95
N LEU A 94 1.06 -4.95 4.52
CA LEU A 94 2.08 -6.00 4.68
C LEU A 94 2.46 -6.70 3.36
N GLN A 95 1.82 -6.33 2.24
CA GLN A 95 2.28 -6.74 0.91
C GLN A 95 3.58 -6.04 0.52
N ASP A 96 3.87 -4.88 1.13
CA ASP A 96 5.13 -4.19 0.97
C ASP A 96 6.15 -4.75 1.98
N GLU A 97 7.13 -5.50 1.48
CA GLU A 97 8.16 -6.16 2.30
C GLU A 97 9.02 -5.18 3.13
N ARG A 98 8.95 -3.88 2.83
CA ARG A 98 9.62 -2.82 3.60
C ARG A 98 8.87 -2.47 4.89
N ILE A 99 7.60 -2.85 5.00
CA ILE A 99 6.76 -2.71 6.20
C ILE A 99 6.75 -4.06 6.92
N THR A 100 7.31 -4.09 8.12
CA THR A 100 7.51 -5.34 8.87
C THR A 100 6.38 -5.62 9.86
N ALA A 101 5.73 -4.57 10.38
CA ALA A 101 4.63 -4.69 11.32
C ALA A 101 3.71 -3.47 11.32
N ILE A 102 2.52 -3.65 11.87
CA ILE A 102 1.57 -2.57 12.18
C ILE A 102 1.20 -2.67 13.65
N GLU A 103 1.46 -1.59 14.39
CA GLU A 103 1.33 -1.50 15.83
C GLU A 103 0.48 -0.29 16.25
N ASN A 104 0.19 -0.19 17.56
CA ASN A 104 -0.54 0.95 18.18
C ASN A 104 -1.87 1.30 17.51
N PHE A 105 -2.59 0.28 17.06
CA PHE A 105 -3.81 0.45 16.27
C PHE A 105 -4.97 0.95 17.15
N THR A 106 -5.57 2.07 16.76
CA THR A 106 -6.68 2.71 17.46
C THR A 106 -7.77 3.10 16.46
N LEU A 107 -9.03 2.86 16.84
CA LEU A 107 -10.22 3.15 16.04
C LEU A 107 -11.17 4.04 16.83
N ASP A 108 -11.41 5.24 16.33
CA ASP A 108 -12.35 6.20 16.91
C ASP A 108 -13.51 6.41 15.93
N PHE A 109 -14.72 5.96 16.32
CA PHE A 109 -15.92 6.09 15.51
C PHE A 109 -16.63 7.41 15.85
N ILE A 110 -16.86 8.22 14.83
CA ILE A 110 -17.58 9.49 14.96
C ILE A 110 -18.63 9.56 13.84
N LYS A 111 -19.90 9.38 14.20
CA LYS A 111 -21.02 9.30 13.25
C LYS A 111 -20.78 8.18 12.22
N ASP A 112 -20.57 8.58 10.97
CA ASP A 112 -20.48 7.74 9.78
C ASP A 112 -19.02 7.55 9.30
N GLU A 113 -18.07 8.06 10.09
CA GLU A 113 -16.64 8.00 9.81
C GLU A 113 -15.91 7.25 10.93
N VAL A 114 -14.87 6.50 10.54
CA VAL A 114 -13.92 5.92 11.47
C VAL A 114 -12.57 6.58 11.29
N PHE A 115 -12.03 7.11 12.38
CA PHE A 115 -10.68 7.65 12.45
C PHE A 115 -9.73 6.54 12.87
N VAL A 116 -8.78 6.23 11.98
CA VAL A 116 -7.78 5.21 12.24
C VAL A 116 -6.46 5.86 12.61
N THR A 117 -5.82 5.36 13.66
CA THR A 117 -4.44 5.69 14.01
C THR A 117 -3.63 4.42 14.18
N PHE A 118 -2.44 4.36 13.59
CA PHE A 118 -1.52 3.23 13.75
C PHE A 118 -0.08 3.64 13.47
N THR A 119 0.86 2.82 13.92
CA THR A 119 2.29 2.95 13.60
C THR A 119 2.69 1.83 12.65
N ALA A 120 3.16 2.18 11.46
CA ALA A 120 3.77 1.22 10.53
C ALA A 120 5.27 1.13 10.81
N VAL A 121 5.72 -0.05 11.24
CA VAL A 121 7.13 -0.33 11.47
C VAL A 121 7.77 -0.64 10.12
N THR A 122 8.79 0.14 9.74
CA THR A 122 9.48 -0.03 8.45
C THR A 122 10.98 -0.16 8.65
N ILE A 123 11.67 -0.76 7.67
CA ILE A 123 13.14 -0.85 7.66
C ILE A 123 13.85 0.52 7.58
N TYR A 124 13.09 1.60 7.30
CA TYR A 124 13.60 2.97 7.22
C TYR A 124 13.19 3.86 8.39
N GLY A 125 12.53 3.28 9.40
CA GLY A 125 12.00 3.96 10.58
C GLY A 125 10.47 3.97 10.62
N ASP A 126 9.93 4.14 11.81
CA ASP A 126 8.49 4.03 12.06
C ASP A 126 7.74 5.22 11.46
N VAL A 127 6.60 4.93 10.81
CA VAL A 127 5.69 5.92 10.24
C VAL A 127 4.41 5.91 11.07
N ASP A 128 4.16 7.02 11.76
CA ASP A 128 2.90 7.22 12.48
C ASP A 128 1.85 7.76 11.52
N VAL A 129 0.86 6.93 11.21
CA VAL A 129 -0.29 7.34 10.42
C VAL A 129 -1.34 7.87 11.39
N LEU A 130 -1.41 9.20 11.43
CA LEU A 130 -2.29 9.92 12.33
C LEU A 130 -3.59 10.26 11.60
N ARG A 131 -4.67 9.58 12.00
CA ARG A 131 -6.05 10.07 11.86
C ARG A 131 -6.52 10.25 10.42
N GLU A 132 -6.59 9.14 9.69
CA GLU A 132 -7.28 9.10 8.40
C GLU A 132 -8.77 8.79 8.62
N ALA A 133 -9.65 9.61 8.05
CA ALA A 133 -11.10 9.40 8.11
C ALA A 133 -11.50 8.43 7.00
N ILE A 134 -12.01 7.26 7.39
CA ILE A 134 -12.55 6.28 6.46
C ILE A 134 -14.07 6.32 6.60
N PRO A 135 -14.81 6.76 5.57
CA PRO A 135 -16.26 6.68 5.59
C PRO A 135 -16.69 5.21 5.51
N PHE A 136 -17.75 4.86 6.22
CA PHE A 136 -18.32 3.50 6.17
C PHE A 136 -19.84 3.47 5.94
N VAL A 137 -20.53 4.63 5.96
CA VAL A 137 -21.97 4.78 5.66
C VAL A 137 -22.17 5.64 4.41
#